data_AF-A0A967K8I4-F1
#
_entry.id   AF-A0A967K8I4-F1
#
_cell.length_a   1.000
_cell.length_b   1.000
_cell.length_c   1.000
_cell.angle_alpha   90.00
_cell.angle_beta   90.00
_cell.angle_gamma   90.00
#
_symmetry.space_group_name_H-M   'P 1'
#
loop_
_entity.id
_entity.type
_entity.pdbx_description
1 polymer ?
#
loop_
_entity_poly.entity_id
_entity_poly.type
_entity_poly.pdbx_seq_one_letter_code
_entity_poly.pdbx_strand_id
1 'polypeptide(L)'
;GFLTYKHYSMMVPLMLIFLMASLAGTGLSGEIERGTIEISLACPVSRLSIFLGLYFGGLVMLIIFTIFAVLPIFPLAGIYNTAVVSNYHFLVGVMSLFFGWAVFSLSMLVS
;
A
#
# COMPACT_ATOMS: atom_id res chain seq x y z
N GLY A 1 5.97 -21.89 12.55
CA GLY A 1 7.26 -21.17 12.62
C GLY A 1 7.87 -20.95 11.24
N PHE A 2 8.36 -22.02 10.60
CA PHE A 2 9.13 -21.92 9.35
C PHE A 2 8.33 -21.44 8.12
N LEU A 3 7.06 -21.86 7.98
CA LEU A 3 6.16 -21.42 6.90
C LEU A 3 5.84 -19.93 6.96
N THR A 4 5.55 -19.39 8.15
CA THR A 4 5.31 -17.96 8.38
C THR A 4 6.55 -17.13 8.01
N TYR A 5 7.75 -17.62 8.35
CA TYR A 5 9.01 -16.93 8.04
C TYR A 5 9.34 -16.91 6.54
N LYS A 6 8.99 -17.97 5.79
CA LYS A 6 9.14 -18.00 4.33
C LYS A 6 8.06 -17.20 3.59
N HIS A 7 6.82 -17.22 4.07
CA HIS A 7 5.73 -16.45 3.46
C HIS A 7 5.90 -14.94 3.58
N TYR A 8 6.45 -14.45 4.71
CA TYR A 8 6.79 -13.04 4.92
C TYR A 8 8.28 -12.77 4.73
N SER A 9 8.93 -13.51 3.84
CA SER A 9 10.29 -13.24 3.38
C SER A 9 10.40 -11.81 2.83
N MET A 10 11.64 -11.35 2.59
CA MET A 10 11.97 -10.02 2.06
C MET A 10 11.19 -9.61 0.81
N MET A 11 10.63 -10.57 0.07
CA MET A 11 9.81 -10.33 -1.10
C MET A 11 8.57 -9.47 -0.83
N VAL A 12 7.83 -9.71 0.27
CA VAL A 12 6.62 -8.92 0.58
C VAL A 12 6.96 -7.45 0.89
N PRO A 13 7.95 -7.15 1.76
CA PRO A 13 8.42 -5.78 1.97
C PRO A 13 8.92 -5.11 0.68
N LEU A 14 9.68 -5.81 -0.17
CA LEU A 14 10.16 -5.26 -1.44
C LEU A 14 9.02 -4.91 -2.40
N MET A 15 8.04 -5.81 -2.56
CA MET A 15 6.86 -5.54 -3.38
C MET A 15 6.08 -4.34 -2.87
N LEU A 16 5.91 -4.24 -1.55
CA LEU A 16 5.23 -3.12 -0.91
C LEU A 16 5.96 -1.80 -1.20
N ILE A 17 7.30 -1.77 -1.09
CA ILE A 17 8.09 -0.57 -1.37
C ILE A 17 7.88 -0.12 -2.82
N PHE A 18 8.05 -1.03 -3.79
CA PHE A 18 7.89 -0.68 -5.20
C PHE A 18 6.47 -0.24 -5.54
N LEU A 19 5.47 -0.92 -4.99
CA LEU A 19 4.06 -0.56 -5.19
C LEU A 19 3.77 0.85 -4.66
N MET A 20 4.17 1.13 -3.42
CA MET A 20 3.92 2.44 -2.80
C MET A 20 4.69 3.57 -3.47
N ALA A 21 5.96 3.33 -3.84
CA ALA A 21 6.75 4.32 -4.57
C ALA A 21 6.16 4.61 -5.96
N SER A 22 5.75 3.57 -6.69
CA SER A 22 5.10 3.73 -7.99
C SER A 22 3.77 4.48 -7.88
N LEU A 23 2.95 4.14 -6.87
CA LEU A 23 1.64 4.76 -6.68
C LEU A 23 1.77 6.24 -6.32
N ALA A 24 2.73 6.58 -5.46
CA ALA A 24 3.04 7.97 -5.14
C ALA A 24 3.49 8.75 -6.39
N GLY A 25 4.40 8.19 -7.20
CA GLY A 25 4.85 8.84 -8.44
C GLY A 25 3.75 9.06 -9.47
N THR A 26 2.75 8.15 -9.55
CA THR A 26 1.56 8.36 -10.39
C THR A 26 0.59 9.41 -9.86
N GLY A 27 0.80 9.93 -8.65
CA GLY A 27 0.02 11.00 -8.05
C GLY A 27 0.33 12.35 -8.71
N LEU A 28 0.97 13.26 -7.98
CA LEU A 28 1.19 14.63 -8.44
C LEU A 28 2.08 14.70 -9.69
N SER A 29 3.21 14.00 -9.69
CA SER A 29 4.13 14.00 -10.83
C SER A 29 3.46 13.43 -12.09
N GLY A 30 2.66 12.37 -11.94
CA GLY A 30 1.87 11.78 -13.03
C GLY A 30 0.78 12.70 -13.58
N GLU A 31 0.10 13.48 -12.73
CA GLU A 31 -0.86 14.50 -13.19
C GLU A 31 -0.20 15.67 -13.91
N ILE A 32 1.04 16.02 -13.53
CA ILE A 32 1.86 17.01 -14.23
C ILE A 32 2.25 16.50 -15.62
N GLU A 33 2.77 15.28 -15.72
CA GLU A 33 3.17 14.68 -17.00
C GLU A 33 2.00 14.53 -17.98
N ARG A 34 0.80 14.26 -17.47
CA ARG A 34 -0.42 14.12 -18.29
C ARG A 34 -1.08 15.46 -18.64
N GLY A 35 -0.61 16.56 -18.08
CA GLY A 35 -1.22 17.89 -18.24
C GLY A 35 -2.61 18.03 -17.58
N THR A 36 -3.06 17.03 -16.80
CA THR A 36 -4.38 17.08 -16.14
C THR A 36 -4.41 18.00 -14.94
N ILE A 37 -3.23 18.28 -14.37
CA ILE A 37 -3.11 19.18 -13.22
C ILE A 37 -3.56 20.61 -13.54
N GLU A 38 -3.35 21.07 -14.78
CA GLU A 38 -3.77 22.41 -15.23
C GLU A 38 -5.29 22.54 -15.24
N ILE A 39 -6.00 21.48 -15.64
CA ILE A 39 -7.46 21.40 -15.64
C ILE A 39 -7.98 21.42 -14.19
N SER A 40 -7.34 20.67 -13.30
CA SER A 40 -7.71 20.61 -11.88
C SER A 40 -7.48 21.95 -11.17
N LEU A 41 -6.41 22.66 -11.53
CA LEU A 41 -6.08 24.00 -11.03
C LEU A 41 -6.95 25.12 -11.64
N ALA A 42 -7.53 24.91 -12.82
CA ALA A 42 -8.47 25.85 -13.43
C ALA A 42 -9.83 25.85 -12.72
N CYS A 43 -10.19 24.74 -12.07
CA CYS A 43 -11.34 24.68 -11.18
C CYS A 43 -11.03 25.39 -9.84
N PRO A 44 -12.04 25.94 -9.14
CA PRO A 44 -11.86 26.60 -7.84
C PRO A 44 -11.66 25.58 -6.70
N VAL A 45 -10.75 24.62 -6.89
CA VAL A 45 -10.43 23.57 -5.93
C VAL A 45 -9.13 23.94 -5.22
N SER A 46 -9.07 23.76 -3.91
CA SER A 46 -7.86 24.06 -3.16
C SER A 46 -6.76 23.04 -3.46
N ARG A 47 -5.50 23.48 -3.55
CA ARG A 47 -4.33 22.62 -3.77
C ARG A 47 -4.21 21.52 -2.70
N LEU A 48 -4.57 21.87 -1.46
CA LEU A 48 -4.62 20.94 -0.34
C LEU A 48 -5.65 19.83 -0.57
N SER A 49 -6.84 20.16 -1.11
CA SER A 49 -7.87 19.16 -1.41
C SER A 49 -7.43 18.18 -2.50
N ILE A 50 -6.70 18.67 -3.52
CA ILE A 50 -6.14 17.81 -4.57
C ILE A 50 -5.12 16.84 -3.97
N PHE A 51 -4.18 17.36 -3.17
CA PHE A 51 -3.18 16.55 -2.48
C PHE A 51 -3.81 15.49 -1.58
N LEU A 52 -4.77 15.88 -0.74
CA LEU A 52 -5.47 14.95 0.15
C LEU A 52 -6.25 13.89 -0.63
N GLY A 53 -6.89 14.26 -1.74
CA GLY A 53 -7.59 13.30 -2.60
C GLY A 53 -6.66 12.21 -3.14
N LEU A 54 -5.51 12.59 -3.68
CA LEU A 54 -4.48 11.65 -4.15
C LEU A 54 -3.91 10.80 -3.02
N TYR A 55 -3.63 11.43 -1.87
CA TYR A 55 -3.08 10.76 -0.71
C TYR A 55 -4.04 9.71 -0.13
N PHE A 56 -5.32 10.06 0.04
CA PHE A 56 -6.34 9.10 0.48
C PHE A 56 -6.57 7.99 -0.55
N GLY A 57 -6.53 8.30 -1.85
CA GLY A 57 -6.59 7.28 -2.90
C GLY A 57 -5.47 6.24 -2.76
N GLY A 58 -4.24 6.70 -2.49
CA GLY A 58 -3.10 5.83 -2.21
C GLY A 58 -3.25 4.99 -0.94
N LEU A 59 -3.76 5.59 0.15
CA LEU A 59 -4.05 4.89 1.39
C LEU A 59 -5.09 3.78 1.23
N VAL A 60 -6.16 4.02 0.45
CA VAL A 60 -7.17 2.99 0.15
C VAL A 60 -6.53 1.81 -0.57
N MET A 61 -5.67 2.07 -1.56
CA MET A 61 -4.94 1.02 -2.27
C MET A 61 -4.00 0.23 -1.35
N LEU A 62 -3.33 0.89 -0.40
CA LEU A 62 -2.50 0.23 0.60
C LEU A 62 -3.32 -0.70 1.50
N ILE A 63 -4.50 -0.28 1.94
CA ILE A 63 -5.41 -1.10 2.75
C ILE A 63 -5.84 -2.34 1.97
N ILE A 64 -6.27 -2.15 0.71
CA ILE A 64 -6.66 -3.25 -0.18
C ILE A 64 -5.49 -4.22 -0.36
N PHE A 65 -4.30 -3.73 -0.69
CA PHE A 65 -3.10 -4.55 -0.82
C PHE A 65 -2.80 -5.36 0.45
N THR A 66 -2.87 -4.73 1.62
CA THR A 66 -2.57 -5.39 2.90
C THR A 66 -3.57 -6.50 3.20
N ILE A 67 -4.86 -6.26 2.94
CA ILE A 67 -5.92 -7.26 3.05
C ILE A 67 -5.61 -8.47 2.16
N PHE A 68 -5.31 -8.24 0.88
CA PHE A 68 -4.97 -9.31 -0.06
C PHE A 68 -3.63 -9.99 0.23
N ALA A 69 -2.69 -9.32 0.90
CA ALA A 69 -1.43 -9.93 1.30
C ALA A 69 -1.58 -10.88 2.50
N VAL A 70 -2.54 -10.63 3.41
CA VAL A 70 -2.68 -11.36 4.67
C VAL A 70 -3.80 -12.42 4.63
N LEU A 71 -4.94 -12.13 4.02
CA LEU A 71 -6.11 -13.03 4.02
C LEU A 71 -5.90 -14.39 3.33
N PRO A 72 -5.16 -14.51 2.21
CA PRO A 72 -5.01 -15.78 1.50
C PRO A 72 -4.36 -16.90 2.31
N ILE A 73 -3.70 -16.57 3.42
CA ILE A 73 -3.12 -17.56 4.33
C ILE A 73 -4.18 -18.43 5.00
N PHE A 74 -5.35 -17.89 5.33
CA PHE A 74 -6.42 -18.66 5.99
C PHE A 74 -6.99 -19.80 5.13
N PRO A 75 -7.41 -19.58 3.86
CA PRO A 75 -7.88 -20.67 3.02
C PRO A 75 -6.75 -21.64 2.66
N LEU A 76 -5.51 -21.17 2.44
CA LEU A 76 -4.36 -22.07 2.22
C LEU A 76 -4.13 -22.99 3.42
N ALA A 77 -4.20 -22.46 4.63
CA ALA A 77 -4.02 -23.23 5.84
C ALA A 77 -5.04 -24.37 5.97
N GLY A 78 -6.30 -24.09 5.58
CA GLY A 78 -7.38 -25.08 5.54
C GLY A 78 -7.12 -26.20 4.52
N ILE A 79 -6.60 -25.87 3.33
CA ILE A 79 -6.26 -26.85 2.28
C ILE A 79 -5.09 -27.74 2.73
N TYR A 80 -4.05 -27.16 3.31
CA TYR A 80 -2.84 -27.88 3.70
C TYR A 80 -2.89 -28.48 5.12
N ASN A 81 -4.03 -28.39 5.82
CA ASN A 81 -4.21 -28.86 7.20
C ASN A 81 -3.08 -28.42 8.15
N THR A 82 -2.65 -27.17 8.03
CA THR A 82 -1.56 -26.62 8.85
C THR A 82 -2.10 -25.77 9.99
N ALA A 83 -1.53 -25.94 11.19
CA ALA A 83 -1.88 -25.13 12.35
C ALA A 83 -1.35 -23.69 12.17
N VAL A 84 -2.26 -22.76 11.90
CA VAL A 84 -1.97 -21.34 11.77
C VAL A 84 -2.33 -20.62 13.07
N VAL A 85 -1.35 -19.92 13.65
CA VAL A 85 -1.56 -19.09 14.83
C VAL A 85 -1.98 -17.69 14.37
N SER A 86 -3.29 -17.41 14.45
CA SER A 86 -3.90 -16.19 13.90
C SER A 86 -3.30 -14.89 14.43
N ASN A 87 -2.75 -14.88 15.65
CA ASN A 87 -2.20 -13.68 16.28
C ASN A 87 -0.99 -13.09 15.51
N TYR A 88 -0.08 -13.94 15.02
CA TYR A 88 1.10 -13.48 14.29
C TYR A 88 0.75 -12.89 12.92
N HIS A 89 -0.27 -13.45 12.24
CA HIS A 89 -0.70 -12.96 10.94
C HIS A 89 -1.37 -11.59 11.02
N PHE A 90 -2.17 -11.36 12.06
CA PHE A 90 -2.74 -10.05 12.33
C PHE A 90 -1.65 -9.01 12.61
N LEU A 91 -0.68 -9.35 13.47
CA LEU A 91 0.43 -8.45 13.81
C LEU A 91 1.26 -8.09 12.56
N VAL A 92 1.56 -9.06 11.70
CA VAL A 92 2.26 -8.81 10.43
C VAL A 92 1.45 -7.92 9.49
N GLY A 93 0.12 -8.10 9.42
CA GLY A 93 -0.75 -7.21 8.64
C GLY A 93 -0.69 -5.76 9.12
N VAL A 94 -0.78 -5.55 10.43
CA VAL A 94 -0.68 -4.21 11.04
C VAL A 94 0.69 -3.59 10.79
N MET A 95 1.78 -4.35 10.99
CA MET A 95 3.14 -3.90 10.70
C MET A 95 3.33 -3.53 9.23
N SER A 96 2.80 -4.34 8.31
CA SER A 96 2.90 -4.10 6.87
C SER A 96 2.13 -2.86 6.45
N LEU A 97 0.97 -2.60 7.07
CA LEU A 97 0.20 -1.39 6.82
C LEU A 97 0.97 -0.14 7.24
N PHE A 98 1.51 -0.12 8.47
CA PHE A 98 2.30 1.03 8.93
C PHE A 98 3.59 1.22 8.14
N PHE A 99 4.28 0.13 7.79
CA PHE A 99 5.47 0.19 6.97
C PHE A 99 5.16 0.75 5.57
N GLY A 100 4.11 0.25 4.92
CA GLY A 100 3.68 0.75 3.62
C GLY A 100 3.23 2.20 3.66
N TRP A 101 2.55 2.60 4.74
CA TRP A 101 2.15 3.99 4.94
C TRP A 101 3.36 4.92 5.11
N ALA A 102 4.37 4.49 5.87
CA ALA A 102 5.62 5.25 6.02
C ALA A 102 6.33 5.42 4.67
N VAL A 103 6.46 4.34 3.88
CA VAL A 103 7.07 4.39 2.54
C VAL A 103 6.26 5.28 1.60
N PHE A 104 4.94 5.10 1.55
CA PHE A 104 4.05 5.91 0.71
C PHE A 104 4.14 7.40 1.05
N SER A 105 4.15 7.75 2.33
CA SER A 105 4.27 9.14 2.77
C SER A 105 5.61 9.75 2.39
N LEU A 106 6.70 9.00 2.52
CA LEU A 106 8.03 9.42 2.09
C LEU A 106 8.07 9.62 0.57
N SER A 107 7.54 8.67 -0.20
CA SER A 107 7.50 8.77 -1.66
C SER A 107 6.63 9.92 -2.13
N MET A 108 5.50 10.18 -1.48
CA MET A 108 4.62 11.29 -1.81
C MET A 108 5.22 12.65 -1.47
N LEU A 109 6.09 12.72 -0.46
CA LEU A 109 6.87 13.94 -0.16
C LEU A 109 7.90 14.26 -1.24
N VAL A 110 8.39 13.24 -1.96
CA VAL A 110 9.39 13.38 -3.03
C VAL A 110 8.74 13.55 -4.42
N SER A 111 7.44 13.24 -4.56
CA SER A 111 6.64 13.37 -5.79
C SER A 111 6.25 14.81 -6.09
#